data_AF-C5F054-F1
#
_entry.id   AF-C5F054-F1
#
_cell.length_a   1.000
_cell.length_b   1.000
_cell.length_c   1.000
_cell.angle_alpha   90.00
_cell.angle_beta   90.00
_cell.angle_gamma   90.00
#
_symmetry.space_group_name_H-M   'P 1'
#
loop_
_entity.id
_entity.type
_entity.pdbx_description
1 polymer ?
#
loop_
_entity_poly.entity_id
_entity_poly.type
_entity_poly.pdbx_seq_one_letter_code
_entity_poly.pdbx_strand_id
1 'polypeptide(L)'
;MSKNIQTHNAKIDLIKKFLNYANITDASYAMLESVFEKAIKDESGNEIEKELDGLTLKATTINENNQTFLTTYARAIEARFMQDSKNPQGKKIDNKITNVSKEIDQNQDKNGIHNDTGKLIKMYPKELTDRTIKFTNRFKLLKHQENTDSGFSATLFEDTEDNKQKIFAIRGTEFPSGFSNDVLDSDANLALSSLPSNQYIDMIKFYTQCIVDKHIAESTPLIITGHSLGGALAQLLTLSLATTESANNVKEVYTFNSPGAKNLRIDEDTLGRVYEIDSTILNAKDKERALFKKIRGYEYGEKDNLLRDTTLIGYDNHLFNAIYKYFTNNENLKEHSILVRTLTTTNIKPITYMATTSSITYTYKIFDINQTFINCLEILKANNRLKQPLACQDSIHHIESDDDSNPDNNQWQDELIQNLGTDIDGKHYYINLGAFSGSHYILPTIHALQRVLMLLNSGNIDNLLEYNKIKDLKDESMFLRTTRERKNAERLLHTQPSSLYNLYY
;
A
#
# COMPACT_ATOMS: atom_id res chain seq x y z
N MET A 1 -8.44 18.99 15.59
CA MET A 1 -7.22 19.81 15.45
C MET A 1 -7.20 20.32 14.03
N SER A 2 -6.84 21.59 13.80
CA SER A 2 -6.65 22.11 12.45
C SER A 2 -5.43 21.44 11.80
N LYS A 3 -5.56 20.96 10.57
CA LYS A 3 -4.43 20.43 9.79
C LYS A 3 -3.34 21.51 9.65
N ASN A 4 -2.07 21.11 9.72
CA ASN A 4 -0.94 22.02 9.52
C ASN A 4 -0.71 22.25 8.03
N ILE A 5 -1.44 23.20 7.44
CA ILE A 5 -1.41 23.43 5.98
C ILE A 5 -0.13 24.15 5.56
N GLN A 6 0.64 23.50 4.69
CA GLN A 6 1.97 23.91 4.24
C GLN A 6 2.08 24.03 2.72
N THR A 7 0.96 24.09 1.99
CA THR A 7 0.90 24.16 0.52
C THR A 7 1.79 25.26 -0.08
N HIS A 8 1.89 26.43 0.56
CA HIS A 8 2.75 27.54 0.11
C HIS A 8 4.26 27.24 0.18
N ASN A 9 4.66 26.30 1.04
CA ASN A 9 6.05 25.87 1.19
C ASN A 9 6.45 24.77 0.19
N ALA A 10 5.51 24.21 -0.57
CA ALA A 10 5.78 23.22 -1.61
C ALA A 10 6.33 23.89 -2.89
N LYS A 11 7.65 24.07 -2.89
CA LYS A 11 8.45 24.56 -4.03
C LYS A 11 9.03 23.39 -4.84
N ILE A 12 9.79 23.73 -5.88
CA ILE A 12 10.36 22.81 -6.88
C ILE A 12 10.92 21.50 -6.31
N ASP A 13 11.79 21.53 -5.30
CA ASP A 13 12.43 20.31 -4.79
C ASP A 13 11.48 19.44 -3.98
N LEU A 14 10.55 20.05 -3.24
CA LEU A 14 9.53 19.29 -2.52
C LEU A 14 8.50 18.69 -3.49
N ILE A 15 8.12 19.41 -4.55
CA ILE A 15 7.25 18.87 -5.61
C ILE A 15 7.91 17.73 -6.35
N LYS A 16 9.23 17.80 -6.63
CA LYS A 16 9.98 16.66 -7.19
C LYS A 16 9.90 15.44 -6.26
N LYS A 17 10.05 15.63 -4.94
CA LYS A 17 9.89 14.54 -3.96
C LYS A 17 8.47 13.97 -3.97
N PHE A 18 7.43 14.81 -3.91
CA PHE A 18 6.04 14.37 -3.99
C PHE A 18 5.79 13.54 -5.25
N LEU A 19 6.27 14.01 -6.40
CA LEU A 19 6.12 13.29 -7.67
C LEU A 19 6.86 11.95 -7.65
N ASN A 20 8.07 11.88 -7.11
CA ASN A 20 8.81 10.63 -7.00
C ASN A 20 8.07 9.60 -6.13
N TYR A 21 7.65 9.99 -4.93
CA TYR A 21 6.98 9.08 -3.99
C TYR A 21 5.56 8.73 -4.41
N ALA A 22 4.86 9.61 -5.15
CA ALA A 22 3.60 9.26 -5.81
C ALA A 22 3.82 8.20 -6.90
N ASN A 23 4.86 8.32 -7.72
CA ASN A 23 5.22 7.31 -8.71
C ASN A 23 5.61 5.96 -8.08
N ILE A 24 6.36 5.99 -6.98
CA ILE A 24 6.73 4.78 -6.22
C ILE A 24 5.48 4.12 -5.62
N THR A 25 4.57 4.92 -5.09
CA THR A 25 3.30 4.42 -4.55
C THR A 25 2.45 3.80 -5.66
N ASP A 26 2.33 4.42 -6.84
CA ASP A 26 1.61 3.85 -7.99
C ASP A 26 2.29 2.57 -8.49
N ALA A 27 3.63 2.53 -8.53
CA ALA A 27 4.40 1.33 -8.86
C ALA A 27 4.19 0.17 -7.88
N SER A 28 3.82 0.44 -6.61
CA SER A 28 3.50 -0.62 -5.63
C SER A 28 2.24 -1.42 -5.97
N TYR A 29 1.42 -0.93 -6.92
CA TYR A 29 0.27 -1.64 -7.45
C TYR A 29 0.64 -2.60 -8.60
N ALA A 30 1.89 -2.58 -9.08
CA ALA A 30 2.34 -3.47 -10.15
C ALA A 30 2.38 -4.94 -9.68
N MET A 31 2.11 -5.86 -10.62
CA MET A 31 2.25 -7.31 -10.43
C MET A 31 3.73 -7.69 -10.51
N LEU A 32 4.42 -7.67 -9.35
CA LEU A 32 5.87 -7.85 -9.26
C LEU A 32 6.29 -9.25 -8.80
N GLU A 33 5.34 -10.16 -8.55
CA GLU A 33 5.58 -11.55 -8.15
C GLU A 33 6.54 -12.28 -9.09
N SER A 34 6.22 -12.17 -10.38
CA SER A 34 6.92 -12.80 -11.50
C SER A 34 8.36 -12.33 -11.67
N VAL A 35 8.73 -11.17 -11.09
CA VAL A 35 10.11 -10.66 -11.13
C VAL A 35 11.04 -11.54 -10.29
N PHE A 36 10.52 -12.25 -9.30
CA PHE A 36 11.29 -13.09 -8.39
C PHE A 36 11.17 -14.59 -8.69
N GLU A 37 10.31 -15.00 -9.63
CA GLU A 37 10.17 -16.40 -10.03
C GLU A 37 11.35 -16.84 -10.92
N LYS A 38 12.13 -17.82 -10.44
CA LYS A 38 13.34 -18.29 -11.12
C LYS A 38 13.11 -19.26 -12.29
N ALA A 39 11.86 -19.65 -12.58
CA ALA A 39 11.57 -20.59 -13.66
C ALA A 39 10.13 -20.45 -14.14
N ILE A 40 9.95 -20.13 -15.42
CA ILE A 40 8.70 -20.42 -16.14
C ILE A 40 8.71 -21.91 -16.47
N LYS A 41 7.62 -22.62 -16.13
CA LYS A 41 7.41 -24.04 -16.49
C LYS A 41 6.36 -24.14 -17.59
N ASP A 42 6.58 -24.99 -18.58
CA ASP A 42 5.59 -25.26 -19.63
C ASP A 42 4.38 -26.04 -19.08
N GLU A 43 3.36 -26.20 -19.93
CA GLU A 43 2.17 -27.00 -19.62
C GLU A 43 2.50 -28.48 -19.32
N SER A 44 3.70 -28.94 -19.67
CA SER A 44 4.22 -30.28 -19.40
C SER A 44 5.10 -30.35 -18.14
N GLY A 45 5.29 -29.23 -17.43
CA GLY A 45 6.10 -29.13 -16.22
C GLY A 45 7.62 -28.99 -16.42
N ASN A 46 8.09 -28.79 -17.66
CA ASN A 46 9.50 -28.59 -17.97
C ASN A 46 9.91 -27.13 -17.73
N GLU A 47 11.09 -26.91 -17.14
CA GLU A 47 11.68 -25.56 -17.01
C GLU A 47 12.03 -25.02 -18.41
N ILE A 48 11.36 -23.95 -18.86
CA ILE A 48 11.53 -23.41 -20.22
C ILE A 48 12.67 -22.40 -20.30
N GLU A 49 12.92 -21.63 -19.24
CA GLU A 49 14.01 -20.66 -19.21
C GLU A 49 14.69 -20.68 -17.84
N LYS A 50 15.99 -21.00 -17.85
CA LYS A 50 16.85 -20.99 -16.66
C LYS A 50 17.46 -19.62 -16.35
N GLU A 51 17.11 -18.59 -17.12
CA GLU A 51 17.60 -17.21 -16.94
C GLU A 51 16.54 -16.19 -17.36
N LEU A 52 15.42 -16.08 -16.63
CA LEU A 52 14.65 -14.83 -16.71
C LEU A 52 15.44 -13.75 -15.99
N ASP A 53 16.15 -12.95 -16.80
CA ASP A 53 16.89 -11.74 -16.43
C ASP A 53 17.69 -11.90 -15.13
N GLY A 54 18.98 -12.23 -15.21
CA GLY A 54 19.88 -12.18 -14.05
C GLY A 54 19.77 -10.84 -13.30
N LEU A 55 18.88 -10.77 -12.30
CA LEU A 55 18.64 -9.70 -11.32
C LEU A 55 18.73 -8.26 -11.85
N THR A 56 18.52 -8.03 -13.15
CA THR A 56 18.73 -6.70 -13.75
C THR A 56 17.45 -5.90 -13.63
N LEU A 57 17.33 -5.25 -12.48
CA LEU A 57 16.24 -4.34 -12.12
C LEU A 57 16.46 -2.98 -12.78
N LYS A 58 16.41 -2.95 -14.11
CA LYS A 58 16.57 -1.77 -14.98
C LYS A 58 15.56 -1.82 -16.13
N ALA A 59 15.48 -0.75 -16.93
CA ALA A 59 14.60 -0.70 -18.10
C ALA A 59 14.90 -1.81 -19.13
N THR A 60 16.19 -2.05 -19.37
CA THR A 60 16.67 -3.03 -20.36
C THR A 60 17.84 -3.86 -19.86
N THR A 61 18.04 -5.02 -20.47
CA THR A 61 19.22 -5.89 -20.30
C THR A 61 19.76 -6.34 -21.66
N ILE A 62 20.94 -6.94 -21.68
CA ILE A 62 21.61 -7.47 -22.88
C ILE A 62 21.81 -8.97 -22.68
N ASN A 63 21.40 -9.78 -23.66
CA ASN A 63 21.61 -11.24 -23.64
C ASN A 63 23.02 -11.64 -24.12
N GLU A 64 23.35 -12.93 -24.05
CA GLU A 64 24.63 -13.49 -24.51
C GLU A 64 24.96 -13.19 -25.99
N ASN A 65 23.94 -12.89 -26.80
CA ASN A 65 24.05 -12.56 -28.21
C ASN A 65 24.14 -11.04 -28.48
N ASN A 66 24.41 -10.21 -27.47
CA ASN A 66 24.48 -8.75 -27.56
C ASN A 66 23.16 -8.06 -28.03
N GLN A 67 22.02 -8.71 -27.83
CA GLN A 67 20.71 -8.14 -28.14
C GLN A 67 20.09 -7.52 -26.88
N THR A 68 19.51 -6.32 -27.02
CA THR A 68 18.85 -5.60 -25.94
C THR A 68 17.38 -6.01 -25.82
N PHE A 69 16.93 -6.31 -24.59
CA PHE A 69 15.53 -6.65 -24.29
C PHE A 69 15.00 -5.83 -23.12
N LEU A 70 13.68 -5.65 -23.07
CA LEU A 70 12.97 -5.04 -21.93
C LEU A 70 12.86 -6.05 -20.79
N THR A 71 13.17 -5.64 -19.57
CA THR A 71 13.17 -6.55 -18.42
C THR A 71 11.74 -6.86 -17.95
N THR A 72 11.57 -7.99 -17.27
CA THR A 72 10.29 -8.35 -16.62
C THR A 72 9.84 -7.27 -15.62
N TYR A 73 10.80 -6.72 -14.86
CA TYR A 73 10.54 -5.61 -13.95
C TYR A 73 9.99 -4.37 -14.68
N ALA A 74 10.63 -3.95 -15.78
CA ALA A 74 10.20 -2.77 -16.50
C ALA A 74 8.85 -2.95 -17.18
N ARG A 75 8.59 -4.15 -17.69
CA ARG A 75 7.31 -4.54 -18.27
C ARG A 75 6.16 -4.49 -17.25
N ALA A 76 6.39 -5.00 -16.04
CA ALA A 76 5.39 -4.95 -14.96
C ALA A 76 5.08 -3.51 -14.53
N ILE A 77 6.10 -2.65 -14.40
CA ILE A 77 5.92 -1.22 -14.08
C ILE A 77 5.16 -0.50 -15.20
N GLU A 78 5.54 -0.71 -16.46
CA GLU A 78 4.88 -0.09 -17.60
C GLU A 78 3.40 -0.48 -17.67
N ALA A 79 3.09 -1.77 -17.48
CA ALA A 79 1.73 -2.25 -17.46
C ALA A 79 0.88 -1.52 -16.41
N ARG A 80 1.44 -1.32 -15.21
CA ARG A 80 0.77 -0.55 -14.16
C ARG A 80 0.61 0.92 -14.55
N PHE A 81 1.67 1.58 -15.00
CA PHE A 81 1.61 3.00 -15.37
C PHE A 81 0.65 3.27 -16.54
N MET A 82 0.40 2.27 -17.38
CA MET A 82 -0.52 2.36 -18.51
C MET A 82 -1.94 1.83 -18.20
N GLN A 83 -2.18 1.25 -17.02
CA GLN A 83 -3.44 0.59 -16.67
C GLN A 83 -4.66 1.52 -16.76
N ASP A 84 -4.46 2.81 -16.45
CA ASP A 84 -5.51 3.83 -16.49
C ASP A 84 -5.39 4.78 -17.69
N SER A 85 -4.51 4.46 -18.65
CA SER A 85 -4.42 5.22 -19.89
C SER A 85 -5.65 5.01 -20.76
N LYS A 86 -6.09 6.07 -21.43
CA LYS A 86 -7.14 6.01 -22.46
C LYS A 86 -6.49 6.11 -23.84
N ASN A 87 -7.05 5.41 -24.83
CA ASN A 87 -6.64 5.58 -26.21
C ASN A 87 -7.15 6.95 -26.76
N PRO A 88 -6.71 7.38 -27.96
CA PRO A 88 -7.16 8.64 -28.56
C PRO A 88 -8.67 8.78 -28.79
N GLN A 89 -9.43 7.69 -28.65
CA GLN A 89 -10.89 7.65 -28.73
C GLN A 89 -11.56 7.67 -27.34
N GLY A 90 -10.81 7.92 -26.26
CA GLY A 90 -11.31 8.02 -24.90
C GLY A 90 -11.65 6.68 -24.24
N LYS A 91 -11.37 5.54 -24.88
CA LYS A 91 -11.61 4.21 -24.32
C LYS A 91 -10.43 3.81 -23.43
N LYS A 92 -10.72 3.28 -22.23
CA LYS A 92 -9.70 2.70 -21.34
C LYS A 92 -8.90 1.65 -22.12
N ILE A 93 -7.58 1.79 -22.11
CA ILE A 93 -6.68 0.76 -22.63
C ILE A 93 -6.77 -0.40 -21.63
N ASP A 94 -7.36 -1.51 -22.04
CA ASP A 94 -7.56 -2.68 -21.17
C ASP A 94 -6.22 -3.45 -21.06
N ASN A 95 -5.22 -2.84 -20.41
CA ASN A 95 -3.94 -3.45 -20.08
C ASN A 95 -4.11 -4.35 -18.84
N LYS A 96 -5.07 -5.27 -18.87
CA LYS A 96 -5.21 -6.28 -17.83
C LYS A 96 -4.15 -7.36 -18.04
N ILE A 97 -2.93 -7.08 -17.59
CA ILE A 97 -1.98 -8.16 -17.33
C ILE A 97 -2.58 -8.97 -16.18
N THR A 98 -2.91 -10.22 -16.46
CA THR A 98 -3.46 -11.14 -15.45
C THR A 98 -2.43 -12.13 -14.96
N ASN A 99 -1.33 -12.29 -15.70
CA ASN A 99 -0.20 -13.12 -15.34
C ASN A 99 1.02 -12.73 -16.20
N VAL A 100 2.06 -12.16 -15.57
CA VAL A 100 3.26 -11.69 -16.28
C VAL A 100 4.02 -12.87 -16.92
N SER A 101 4.13 -14.02 -16.23
CA SER A 101 4.92 -15.18 -16.69
C SER A 101 4.29 -15.91 -17.87
N LYS A 102 2.96 -16.01 -18.00
CA LYS A 102 2.31 -16.66 -19.15
C LYS A 102 2.31 -15.82 -20.43
N GLU A 103 2.40 -14.50 -20.31
CA GLU A 103 2.30 -13.58 -21.46
C GLU A 103 3.66 -13.27 -22.12
N ILE A 104 4.78 -13.72 -21.52
CA ILE A 104 6.13 -13.59 -22.08
C ILE A 104 6.37 -14.59 -23.24
N ASP A 105 5.78 -15.78 -23.17
CA ASP A 105 6.09 -16.91 -24.06
C ASP A 105 5.47 -16.89 -25.47
N GLN A 106 4.52 -15.99 -25.77
CA GLN A 106 3.78 -16.08 -27.05
C GLN A 106 4.29 -15.17 -28.18
N ASN A 107 5.47 -14.54 -28.09
CA ASN A 107 5.90 -13.54 -29.09
C ASN A 107 7.34 -13.73 -29.59
N GLN A 108 7.66 -14.91 -30.13
CA GLN A 108 8.76 -15.05 -31.09
C GLN A 108 8.31 -14.90 -32.55
N ASP A 109 7.23 -14.17 -32.82
CA ASP A 109 6.73 -14.05 -34.20
C ASP A 109 6.90 -12.61 -34.69
N LYS A 110 7.85 -12.45 -35.61
CA LYS A 110 8.08 -11.23 -36.38
C LYS A 110 6.82 -10.93 -37.21
N ASN A 111 6.07 -9.93 -36.79
CA ASN A 111 4.87 -9.36 -37.43
C ASN A 111 3.60 -10.23 -37.32
N GLY A 112 2.57 -9.79 -36.57
CA GLY A 112 1.21 -10.29 -36.80
C GLY A 112 0.23 -10.15 -35.65
N ILE A 113 -0.87 -9.45 -35.91
CA ILE A 113 -2.15 -9.53 -35.20
C ILE A 113 -2.73 -10.94 -35.41
N HIS A 114 -3.32 -11.56 -34.38
CA HIS A 114 -4.39 -12.55 -34.58
C HIS A 114 -5.42 -12.52 -33.44
N ASN A 115 -6.69 -12.39 -33.83
CA ASN A 115 -7.88 -12.78 -33.06
C ASN A 115 -8.26 -14.20 -33.49
N ASP A 116 -8.60 -15.08 -32.55
CA ASP A 116 -9.97 -15.58 -32.34
C ASP A 116 -9.98 -16.72 -31.30
N THR A 117 -11.07 -16.81 -30.55
CA THR A 117 -11.36 -17.74 -29.44
C THR A 117 -10.76 -17.39 -28.06
N GLY A 118 -11.36 -16.40 -27.39
CA GLY A 118 -11.53 -16.35 -25.93
C GLY A 118 -10.29 -16.54 -25.02
N LYS A 119 -9.77 -15.40 -24.52
CA LYS A 119 -8.73 -15.23 -23.47
C LYS A 119 -7.28 -15.46 -23.89
N LEU A 120 -6.66 -14.41 -24.41
CA LEU A 120 -5.39 -13.81 -23.95
C LEU A 120 -5.07 -12.67 -24.93
N ILE A 121 -5.52 -11.45 -24.60
CA ILE A 121 -5.09 -10.27 -25.35
C ILE A 121 -3.72 -9.88 -24.79
N LYS A 122 -2.68 -10.28 -25.53
CA LYS A 122 -1.33 -9.70 -25.48
C LYS A 122 -1.41 -8.19 -25.42
N MET A 123 -0.57 -7.55 -24.60
CA MET A 123 0.23 -6.38 -25.01
C MET A 123 1.19 -5.96 -23.89
N TYR A 124 2.37 -6.55 -23.86
CA TYR A 124 3.52 -5.78 -23.40
C TYR A 124 3.85 -4.76 -24.47
N PRO A 125 3.99 -3.47 -24.13
CA PRO A 125 4.26 -2.47 -25.15
C PRO A 125 5.64 -2.72 -25.76
N LYS A 126 5.72 -2.49 -27.08
CA LYS A 126 6.96 -2.65 -27.86
C LYS A 126 8.07 -1.72 -27.36
N GLU A 127 7.69 -0.61 -26.73
CA GLU A 127 8.55 0.45 -26.21
C GLU A 127 8.06 0.86 -24.83
N LEU A 128 8.97 1.22 -23.92
CA LEU A 128 8.63 1.73 -22.59
C LEU A 128 8.39 3.24 -22.63
N THR A 129 7.47 3.74 -21.81
CA THR A 129 7.33 5.19 -21.62
C THR A 129 8.55 5.78 -20.92
N ASP A 130 8.82 7.07 -21.14
CA ASP A 130 9.85 7.81 -20.40
C ASP A 130 9.67 7.71 -18.87
N ARG A 131 8.42 7.66 -18.42
CA ARG A 131 8.06 7.48 -17.00
C ARG A 131 8.61 6.17 -16.47
N THR A 132 8.35 5.06 -17.18
CA THR A 132 8.87 3.74 -16.80
C THR A 132 10.37 3.64 -16.90
N ILE A 133 10.98 4.16 -17.98
CA ILE A 133 12.44 4.13 -18.17
C ILE A 133 13.13 4.85 -17.03
N LYS A 134 12.69 6.07 -16.69
CA LYS A 134 13.24 6.86 -15.57
C LYS A 134 13.03 6.14 -14.24
N PHE A 135 11.84 5.59 -14.02
CA PHE A 135 11.52 4.90 -12.77
C PHE A 135 12.40 3.66 -12.57
N THR A 136 12.39 2.74 -13.53
CA THR A 136 13.05 1.42 -13.42
C THR A 136 14.56 1.51 -13.42
N ASN A 137 15.15 2.55 -14.03
CA ASN A 137 16.59 2.77 -13.96
C ASN A 137 17.06 3.37 -12.64
N ARG A 138 16.17 4.02 -11.87
CA ARG A 138 16.51 4.66 -10.60
C ARG A 138 16.11 3.82 -9.39
N PHE A 139 14.88 3.33 -9.36
CA PHE A 139 14.31 2.65 -8.20
C PHE A 139 14.49 1.14 -8.35
N LYS A 140 15.40 0.58 -7.56
CA LYS A 140 15.68 -0.84 -7.55
C LYS A 140 14.71 -1.57 -6.63
N LEU A 141 14.03 -2.59 -7.15
CA LEU A 141 13.19 -3.49 -6.37
C LEU A 141 14.03 -4.38 -5.43
N LEU A 142 13.82 -4.31 -4.12
CA LEU A 142 14.54 -5.18 -3.17
C LEU A 142 13.71 -6.40 -2.76
N LYS A 143 12.44 -6.19 -2.43
CA LYS A 143 11.52 -7.22 -1.98
C LYS A 143 10.08 -6.80 -2.29
N HIS A 144 9.24 -7.74 -2.70
CA HIS A 144 7.81 -7.53 -2.89
C HIS A 144 7.01 -8.52 -2.03
N GLN A 145 5.92 -8.02 -1.46
CA GLN A 145 4.85 -8.83 -0.86
C GLN A 145 3.62 -8.71 -1.76
N GLU A 146 3.27 -9.83 -2.36
CA GLU A 146 2.05 -10.01 -3.14
C GLU A 146 0.80 -9.81 -2.28
N ASN A 147 -0.34 -9.74 -2.95
CA ASN A 147 -1.63 -9.62 -2.28
C ASN A 147 -1.89 -10.81 -1.35
N THR A 148 -1.83 -10.57 -0.05
CA THR A 148 -2.20 -11.54 0.98
C THR A 148 -3.72 -11.74 1.03
N ASP A 149 -4.18 -12.76 1.75
CA ASP A 149 -5.61 -13.01 2.01
C ASP A 149 -6.33 -11.81 2.67
N SER A 150 -5.59 -10.92 3.33
CA SER A 150 -6.13 -9.70 3.94
C SER A 150 -6.28 -8.53 2.95
N GLY A 151 -5.75 -8.66 1.73
CA GLY A 151 -5.65 -7.57 0.77
C GLY A 151 -4.37 -6.73 0.89
N PHE A 152 -3.48 -7.04 1.85
CA PHE A 152 -2.22 -6.33 2.03
C PHE A 152 -1.21 -6.68 0.93
N SER A 153 -0.54 -5.65 0.40
CA SER A 153 0.62 -5.76 -0.50
C SER A 153 1.53 -4.56 -0.28
N ALA A 154 2.84 -4.79 -0.36
CA ALA A 154 3.83 -3.74 -0.21
C ALA A 154 5.13 -4.10 -0.95
N THR A 155 5.93 -3.08 -1.22
CA THR A 155 7.19 -3.23 -1.94
C THR A 155 8.28 -2.40 -1.27
N LEU A 156 9.44 -3.01 -1.06
CA LEU A 156 10.64 -2.33 -0.61
C LEU A 156 11.51 -1.98 -1.83
N PHE A 157 11.74 -0.69 -2.05
CA PHE A 157 12.62 -0.17 -3.09
C PHE A 157 13.90 0.44 -2.50
N GLU A 158 14.92 0.56 -3.35
CA GLU A 158 16.13 1.36 -3.11
C GLU A 158 16.26 2.46 -4.17
N ASP A 159 16.45 3.70 -3.73
CA ASP A 159 16.77 4.81 -4.64
C ASP A 159 18.27 4.81 -4.96
N THR A 160 18.62 4.38 -6.17
CA THR A 160 20.03 4.25 -6.58
C THR A 160 20.72 5.58 -6.87
N GLU A 161 19.96 6.67 -7.01
CA GLU A 161 20.49 8.01 -7.31
C GLU A 161 20.54 8.93 -6.09
N ASP A 162 19.76 8.65 -5.04
CA ASP A 162 19.77 9.41 -3.79
C ASP A 162 20.22 8.56 -2.60
N ASN A 163 21.54 8.38 -2.47
CA ASN A 163 22.20 7.79 -1.31
C ASN A 163 21.70 6.38 -0.92
N LYS A 164 21.18 5.59 -1.87
CA LYS A 164 20.67 4.22 -1.63
C LYS A 164 19.58 4.17 -0.55
N GLN A 165 18.75 5.20 -0.50
CA GLN A 165 17.67 5.29 0.47
C GLN A 165 16.67 4.16 0.29
N LYS A 166 16.13 3.67 1.41
CA LYS A 166 15.18 2.56 1.44
C LYS A 166 13.76 3.10 1.52
N ILE A 167 12.90 2.63 0.63
CA ILE A 167 11.55 3.16 0.46
C ILE A 167 10.56 2.01 0.62
N PHE A 168 9.74 2.09 1.66
CA PHE A 168 8.70 1.13 1.99
C PHE A 168 7.36 1.63 1.44
N ALA A 169 6.97 1.12 0.28
CA ALA A 169 5.78 1.54 -0.46
C ALA A 169 4.62 0.57 -0.20
N ILE A 170 3.50 1.08 0.31
CA ILE A 170 2.34 0.28 0.70
C ILE A 170 1.20 0.53 -0.26
N ARG A 171 0.70 -0.54 -0.86
CA ARG A 171 -0.42 -0.50 -1.79
C ARG A 171 -1.72 -0.24 -1.02
N GLY A 172 -2.55 0.65 -1.52
CA GLY A 172 -3.92 0.76 -1.05
C GLY A 172 -4.81 -0.36 -1.60
N THR A 173 -5.91 -0.65 -0.92
CA THR A 173 -7.01 -1.41 -1.52
C THR A 173 -7.80 -0.43 -2.40
N GLU A 174 -7.94 -0.73 -3.68
CA GLU A 174 -8.88 0.00 -4.54
C GLU A 174 -10.28 -0.37 -4.06
N PHE A 175 -10.98 0.57 -3.42
CA PHE A 175 -12.40 0.39 -3.14
C PHE A 175 -13.10 0.17 -4.48
N PRO A 176 -13.94 -0.87 -4.64
CA PRO A 176 -14.63 -1.12 -5.90
C PRO A 176 -15.34 0.14 -6.37
N SER A 177 -15.34 0.42 -7.67
CA SER A 177 -15.95 1.61 -8.30
C SER A 177 -17.49 1.64 -8.25
N GLY A 178 -18.08 1.17 -7.16
CA GLY A 178 -19.47 1.30 -6.73
C GLY A 178 -19.61 1.56 -5.22
N PHE A 179 -18.50 1.66 -4.47
CA PHE A 179 -18.49 1.93 -3.03
C PHE A 179 -19.00 3.34 -2.69
N SER A 180 -18.89 4.31 -3.61
CA SER A 180 -19.36 5.69 -3.39
C SER A 180 -20.87 5.83 -3.33
N ASN A 181 -21.64 4.93 -3.97
CA ASN A 181 -23.10 4.98 -3.91
C ASN A 181 -23.69 4.00 -2.88
N ASP A 182 -23.08 2.83 -2.67
CA ASP A 182 -23.64 1.79 -1.78
C ASP A 182 -23.14 1.84 -0.32
N VAL A 183 -21.99 2.47 -0.03
CA VAL A 183 -21.39 2.42 1.33
C VAL A 183 -21.70 3.64 2.19
N LEU A 184 -22.19 4.71 1.58
CA LEU A 184 -22.64 5.89 2.32
C LEU A 184 -23.87 5.64 3.19
N ASP A 185 -24.71 4.65 2.86
CA ASP A 185 -26.02 4.48 3.53
C ASP A 185 -26.09 3.39 4.62
N SER A 186 -25.06 2.54 4.85
CA SER A 186 -25.12 1.66 6.05
C SER A 186 -23.81 1.12 6.65
N ASP A 187 -22.67 1.06 5.93
CA ASP A 187 -21.46 0.37 6.42
C ASP A 187 -20.18 1.22 6.48
N ALA A 188 -20.22 2.51 6.15
CA ALA A 188 -19.10 3.44 6.34
C ALA A 188 -18.69 3.63 7.83
N ASN A 189 -19.61 3.39 8.77
CA ASN A 189 -19.34 3.46 10.23
C ASN A 189 -18.31 2.41 10.72
N LEU A 190 -18.06 1.35 9.94
CA LEU A 190 -17.09 0.28 10.23
C LEU A 190 -15.71 0.49 9.55
N ALA A 191 -15.62 1.32 8.52
CA ALA A 191 -14.48 1.32 7.60
C ALA A 191 -13.18 1.90 8.20
N LEU A 192 -13.25 2.83 9.16
CA LEU A 192 -12.06 3.51 9.72
C LEU A 192 -12.16 3.89 11.21
N SER A 193 -13.10 3.33 11.98
CA SER A 193 -13.12 3.54 13.44
C SER A 193 -12.16 2.58 14.18
N SER A 194 -11.85 1.45 13.56
CA SER A 194 -10.98 0.40 14.10
C SER A 194 -9.77 0.13 13.20
N LEU A 195 -8.67 -0.30 13.83
CA LEU A 195 -7.45 -0.67 13.12
C LEU A 195 -7.70 -1.88 12.18
N PRO A 196 -7.26 -1.84 10.90
CA PRO A 196 -7.35 -2.96 9.97
C PRO A 196 -6.36 -4.07 10.35
N SER A 197 -6.70 -4.86 11.38
CA SER A 197 -5.74 -5.70 12.10
C SER A 197 -5.11 -6.80 11.25
N ASN A 198 -5.82 -7.34 10.25
CA ASN A 198 -5.22 -8.31 9.34
C ASN A 198 -4.13 -7.68 8.46
N GLN A 199 -4.42 -6.56 7.80
CA GLN A 199 -3.45 -5.88 6.94
C GLN A 199 -2.28 -5.32 7.76
N TYR A 200 -2.52 -4.81 8.97
CA TYR A 200 -1.46 -4.36 9.87
C TYR A 200 -0.50 -5.51 10.23
N ILE A 201 -1.03 -6.69 10.58
CA ILE A 201 -0.21 -7.84 10.93
C ILE A 201 0.62 -8.31 9.74
N ASP A 202 0.03 -8.37 8.55
CA ASP A 202 0.76 -8.74 7.33
C ASP A 202 1.84 -7.70 6.97
N MET A 203 1.58 -6.42 7.24
CA MET A 203 2.56 -5.33 7.10
C MET A 203 3.76 -5.48 8.01
N ILE A 204 3.54 -5.74 9.31
CA ILE A 204 4.66 -5.93 10.25
C ILE A 204 5.41 -7.23 9.90
N LYS A 205 4.72 -8.31 9.50
CA LYS A 205 5.38 -9.53 9.00
C LYS A 205 6.31 -9.21 7.83
N PHE A 206 5.82 -8.48 6.83
CA PHE A 206 6.64 -8.08 5.68
C PHE A 206 7.84 -7.21 6.07
N TYR A 207 7.65 -6.22 6.95
CA TYR A 207 8.75 -5.41 7.48
C TYR A 207 9.82 -6.26 8.18
N THR A 208 9.40 -7.16 9.08
CA THR A 208 10.34 -8.05 9.77
C THR A 208 11.03 -9.02 8.82
N GLN A 209 10.34 -9.50 7.78
CA GLN A 209 10.95 -10.35 6.75
C GLN A 209 12.03 -9.58 5.97
N CYS A 210 11.82 -8.30 5.66
CA CYS A 210 12.84 -7.48 5.00
C CYS A 210 14.12 -7.35 5.85
N ILE A 211 14.01 -7.42 7.17
CA ILE A 211 15.16 -7.43 8.10
C ILE A 211 15.83 -8.81 8.12
N VAL A 212 15.04 -9.88 8.25
CA VAL A 212 15.54 -11.27 8.26
C VAL A 212 16.29 -11.58 6.96
N ASP A 213 15.76 -11.14 5.82
CA ASP A 213 16.37 -11.28 4.49
C ASP A 213 17.54 -10.32 4.24
N LYS A 214 17.88 -9.47 5.23
CA LYS A 214 18.99 -8.51 5.22
C LYS A 214 18.89 -7.44 4.12
N HIS A 215 17.68 -7.13 3.67
CA HIS A 215 17.46 -5.99 2.77
C HIS A 215 17.57 -4.64 3.52
N ILE A 216 17.22 -4.64 4.82
CA ILE A 216 17.35 -3.54 5.77
C ILE A 216 17.75 -4.07 7.15
N ALA A 217 18.15 -3.18 8.06
CA ALA A 217 18.28 -3.44 9.50
C ALA A 217 17.23 -2.63 10.28
N GLU A 218 16.98 -2.95 11.55
CA GLU A 218 16.02 -2.21 12.39
C GLU A 218 16.31 -0.71 12.46
N SER A 219 17.60 -0.33 12.48
CA SER A 219 18.06 1.06 12.52
C SER A 219 18.14 1.73 11.15
N THR A 220 17.76 1.04 10.07
CA THR A 220 17.82 1.62 8.72
C THR A 220 16.76 2.70 8.56
N PRO A 221 17.12 3.96 8.29
CA PRO A 221 16.14 5.02 8.06
C PRO A 221 15.28 4.70 6.84
N LEU A 222 13.97 4.58 7.04
CA LEU A 222 13.01 4.30 5.98
C LEU A 222 12.29 5.57 5.53
N ILE A 223 12.12 5.69 4.22
CA ILE A 223 11.04 6.52 3.66
C ILE A 223 9.81 5.63 3.54
N ILE A 224 8.67 6.07 4.08
CA ILE A 224 7.43 5.30 4.08
C ILE A 224 6.42 6.02 3.20
N THR A 225 5.80 5.31 2.27
CA THR A 225 4.81 5.93 1.39
C THR A 225 3.63 5.03 1.08
N GLY A 226 2.46 5.63 0.86
CA GLY A 226 1.25 4.88 0.58
C GLY A 226 0.10 5.78 0.15
N HIS A 227 -0.90 5.18 -0.48
CA HIS A 227 -2.08 5.85 -1.01
C HIS A 227 -3.36 5.17 -0.53
N SER A 228 -4.45 5.94 -0.31
CA SER A 228 -5.72 5.40 0.21
C SER A 228 -5.45 4.63 1.52
N LEU A 229 -6.02 3.42 1.69
CA LEU A 229 -5.73 2.54 2.85
C LEU A 229 -4.22 2.28 3.04
N GLY A 230 -3.43 2.27 1.96
CA GLY A 230 -1.98 2.10 2.03
C GLY A 230 -1.30 3.29 2.73
N GLY A 231 -1.86 4.49 2.60
CA GLY A 231 -1.42 5.67 3.35
C GLY A 231 -1.74 5.54 4.85
N ALA A 232 -2.90 5.00 5.21
CA ALA A 232 -3.25 4.75 6.61
C ALA A 232 -2.34 3.69 7.23
N LEU A 233 -1.99 2.65 6.46
CA LEU A 233 -0.99 1.67 6.85
C LEU A 233 0.41 2.28 6.96
N ALA A 234 0.78 3.23 6.10
CA ALA A 234 2.05 3.98 6.22
C ALA A 234 2.11 4.79 7.52
N GLN A 235 0.98 5.40 7.92
CA GLN A 235 0.87 6.06 9.22
C GLN A 235 0.96 5.06 10.38
N LEU A 236 0.32 3.89 10.29
CA LEU A 236 0.42 2.83 11.30
C LEU A 236 1.84 2.27 11.43
N LEU A 237 2.56 2.08 10.32
CA LEU A 237 3.95 1.66 10.35
C LEU A 237 4.81 2.73 11.03
N THR A 238 4.57 4.00 10.72
CA THR A 238 5.25 5.13 11.37
C THR A 238 5.01 5.11 12.89
N LEU A 239 3.75 4.92 13.32
CA LEU A 239 3.38 4.75 14.73
C LEU A 239 3.98 3.50 15.39
N SER A 240 4.45 2.53 14.61
CA SER A 240 5.07 1.29 15.10
C SER A 240 6.59 1.37 15.17
N LEU A 241 7.21 2.35 14.50
CA LEU A 241 8.67 2.47 14.40
C LEU A 241 9.22 3.67 15.14
N ALA A 242 8.46 4.76 15.23
CA ALA A 242 8.93 6.03 15.77
C ALA A 242 8.69 6.13 17.29
N THR A 243 9.78 6.32 18.02
CA THR A 243 9.82 6.76 19.42
C THR A 243 10.74 7.98 19.52
N THR A 244 10.89 8.56 20.70
CA THR A 244 11.90 9.61 20.94
C THR A 244 13.33 9.13 20.66
N GLU A 245 13.61 7.83 20.83
CA GLU A 245 14.94 7.25 20.64
C GLU A 245 15.15 6.67 19.24
N SER A 246 14.06 6.27 18.57
CA SER A 246 14.07 5.63 17.24
C SER A 246 13.51 6.51 16.12
N ALA A 247 13.34 7.81 16.36
CA ALA A 247 12.79 8.75 15.37
C ALA A 247 13.55 8.70 14.03
N ASN A 248 14.87 8.49 14.08
CA ASN A 248 15.72 8.40 12.88
C ASN A 248 15.46 7.14 12.03
N ASN A 249 14.76 6.14 12.56
CA ASN A 249 14.34 4.96 11.78
C ASN A 249 13.25 5.34 10.76
N VAL A 250 12.53 6.44 10.98
CA VAL A 250 11.60 7.03 10.03
C VAL A 250 12.21 8.30 9.47
N LYS A 251 12.72 8.22 8.25
CA LYS A 251 13.36 9.35 7.58
C LYS A 251 12.33 10.38 7.14
N GLU A 252 11.38 9.95 6.30
CA GLU A 252 10.32 10.79 5.72
C GLU A 252 9.07 9.92 5.48
N VAL A 253 7.88 10.52 5.53
CA VAL A 253 6.61 9.84 5.29
C VAL A 253 5.80 10.62 4.26
N TYR A 254 5.25 9.94 3.26
CA TYR A 254 4.45 10.53 2.18
C TYR A 254 3.16 9.76 1.99
N THR A 255 2.03 10.33 2.39
CA THR A 255 0.72 9.71 2.16
C THR A 255 -0.08 10.49 1.13
N PHE A 256 -0.78 9.80 0.25
CA PHE A 256 -1.60 10.40 -0.80
C PHE A 256 -3.06 10.00 -0.63
N ASN A 257 -3.97 10.97 -0.56
CA ASN A 257 -5.42 10.76 -0.44
C ASN A 257 -5.77 9.70 0.61
N SER A 258 -5.15 9.80 1.78
CA SER A 258 -5.18 8.77 2.81
C SER A 258 -6.18 9.13 3.90
N PRO A 259 -6.94 8.16 4.43
CA PRO A 259 -7.57 8.34 5.72
C PRO A 259 -6.53 8.37 6.84
N GLY A 260 -6.91 8.96 7.96
CA GLY A 260 -6.05 9.16 9.11
C GLY A 260 -6.03 8.00 10.10
N ALA A 261 -4.85 7.65 10.62
CA ALA A 261 -4.66 6.47 11.48
C ALA A 261 -4.45 6.75 12.99
N LYS A 262 -4.28 8.01 13.39
CA LYS A 262 -3.88 8.40 14.76
C LYS A 262 -4.81 7.87 15.85
N ASN A 263 -6.11 7.92 15.58
CA ASN A 263 -7.16 7.66 16.58
C ASN A 263 -7.89 6.33 16.39
N LEU A 264 -7.37 5.42 15.56
CA LEU A 264 -7.99 4.12 15.34
C LEU A 264 -8.08 3.35 16.65
N ARG A 265 -9.25 2.74 16.89
CA ARG A 265 -9.45 1.85 18.04
C ARG A 265 -8.59 0.60 17.84
N ILE A 266 -7.69 0.36 18.80
CA ILE A 266 -6.96 -0.89 18.92
C ILE A 266 -7.79 -1.85 19.77
N ASP A 267 -8.16 -2.97 19.16
CA ASP A 267 -8.76 -4.11 19.85
C ASP A 267 -7.67 -5.17 20.05
N GLU A 268 -7.29 -5.40 21.31
CA GLU A 268 -6.14 -6.26 21.64
C GLU A 268 -6.37 -7.73 21.26
N ASP A 269 -7.62 -8.17 21.22
CA ASP A 269 -7.95 -9.56 20.90
C ASP A 269 -7.76 -9.81 19.39
N THR A 270 -8.24 -8.89 18.54
CA THR A 270 -8.11 -8.97 17.08
C THR A 270 -6.71 -8.59 16.59
N LEU A 271 -6.04 -7.63 17.23
CA LEU A 271 -4.64 -7.31 16.95
C LEU A 271 -3.73 -8.47 17.39
N GLY A 272 -4.02 -9.05 18.57
CA GLY A 272 -3.35 -10.21 19.12
C GLY A 272 -2.59 -9.92 20.40
N ARG A 273 -2.47 -10.96 21.22
CA ARG A 273 -1.68 -10.97 22.45
C ARG A 273 -0.44 -11.83 22.27
N VAL A 274 0.66 -11.34 22.81
CA VAL A 274 1.96 -12.03 22.77
C VAL A 274 2.04 -13.00 23.94
N TYR A 275 2.47 -14.22 23.65
CA TYR A 275 2.76 -15.23 24.66
C TYR A 275 4.13 -15.85 24.38
N GLU A 276 4.91 -16.06 25.43
CA GLU A 276 6.15 -16.82 25.35
C GLU A 276 5.86 -18.33 25.42
N ILE A 277 6.49 -19.09 24.53
CA ILE A 277 6.60 -20.53 24.62
C ILE A 277 7.93 -20.83 25.31
N ASP A 278 7.87 -21.10 26.61
CA ASP A 278 9.04 -21.37 27.46
C ASP A 278 9.24 -22.89 27.67
N SER A 279 10.35 -23.26 28.31
CA SER A 279 10.66 -24.64 28.66
C SER A 279 9.62 -25.33 29.54
N THR A 280 8.80 -24.60 30.30
CA THR A 280 7.72 -25.21 31.10
C THR A 280 6.62 -25.75 30.19
N ILE A 281 6.28 -25.03 29.12
CA ILE A 281 5.32 -25.48 28.09
C ILE A 281 5.95 -26.59 27.25
N LEU A 282 7.19 -26.41 26.79
CA LEU A 282 7.85 -27.34 25.85
C LEU A 282 8.13 -28.71 26.48
N ASN A 283 8.38 -28.77 27.79
CA ASN A 283 8.62 -30.01 28.53
C ASN A 283 7.37 -30.58 29.20
N ALA A 284 6.21 -29.91 29.07
CA ALA A 284 4.96 -30.43 29.61
C ALA A 284 4.56 -31.75 28.93
N LYS A 285 3.96 -32.66 29.69
CA LYS A 285 3.40 -33.91 29.17
C LYS A 285 2.29 -33.68 28.14
N ASP A 286 1.55 -32.58 28.31
CA ASP A 286 0.46 -32.12 27.44
C ASP A 286 0.69 -30.62 27.19
N LYS A 287 1.39 -30.33 26.08
CA LYS A 287 1.87 -28.98 25.75
C LYS A 287 0.71 -28.07 25.37
N GLU A 288 -0.28 -28.63 24.69
CA GLU A 288 -1.50 -27.98 24.26
C GLU A 288 -2.27 -27.43 25.46
N ARG A 289 -2.46 -28.26 26.48
CA ARG A 289 -3.15 -27.87 27.70
C ARG A 289 -2.33 -26.89 28.55
N ALA A 290 -1.00 -27.04 28.59
CA ALA A 290 -0.13 -26.08 29.27
C ALA A 290 -0.27 -24.69 28.65
N LEU A 291 -0.22 -24.58 27.31
CA LEU A 291 -0.39 -23.32 26.61
C LEU A 291 -1.81 -22.76 26.75
N PHE A 292 -2.85 -23.60 26.64
CA PHE A 292 -4.24 -23.17 26.81
C PHE A 292 -4.46 -22.48 28.17
N LYS A 293 -3.89 -23.05 29.24
CA LYS A 293 -3.95 -22.46 30.59
C LYS A 293 -3.22 -21.13 30.69
N LYS A 294 -2.02 -21.03 30.09
CA LYS A 294 -1.26 -19.78 30.03
C LYS A 294 -2.05 -18.68 29.33
N ILE A 295 -2.70 -19.01 28.20
CA ILE A 295 -3.50 -18.05 27.44
C ILE A 295 -4.72 -17.55 28.23
N ARG A 296 -5.40 -18.45 28.94
CA ARG A 296 -6.61 -18.13 29.70
C ARG A 296 -6.34 -17.60 31.12
N GLY A 297 -5.08 -17.51 31.54
CA GLY A 297 -4.69 -16.91 32.82
C GLY A 297 -5.08 -17.75 34.04
N TYR A 298 -5.12 -19.08 33.91
CA TYR A 298 -5.40 -19.96 35.06
C TYR A 298 -4.11 -20.24 35.83
N GLU A 299 -3.98 -19.70 37.04
CA GLU A 299 -2.88 -20.05 37.96
C GLU A 299 -3.00 -21.52 38.41
N TYR A 300 -1.84 -22.18 38.44
CA TYR A 300 -1.72 -23.60 38.73
C TYR A 300 -1.64 -23.85 40.24
N GLY A 301 -2.59 -24.63 40.77
CA GLY A 301 -2.41 -25.44 41.96
C GLY A 301 -2.33 -26.90 41.53
N GLU A 302 -1.27 -27.61 41.91
CA GLU A 302 -0.89 -28.95 41.45
C GLU A 302 -1.90 -30.10 41.67
N LYS A 303 -3.12 -29.84 42.13
CA LYS A 303 -4.11 -30.89 42.39
C LYS A 303 -5.50 -30.56 41.84
N ASP A 304 -5.86 -31.33 40.82
CA ASP A 304 -7.20 -31.80 40.49
C ASP A 304 -8.30 -30.80 40.12
N ASN A 305 -8.50 -30.66 38.81
CA ASN A 305 -9.75 -31.14 38.22
C ASN A 305 -9.62 -31.32 36.70
N LEU A 306 -9.26 -32.54 36.27
CA LEU A 306 -9.28 -32.95 34.86
C LEU A 306 -10.64 -32.62 34.21
N LEU A 307 -11.73 -32.81 34.95
CA LEU A 307 -13.10 -32.47 34.54
C LEU A 307 -13.27 -30.98 34.26
N ARG A 308 -12.73 -30.08 35.11
CA ARG A 308 -12.85 -28.63 34.93
C ARG A 308 -12.12 -28.18 33.66
N ASP A 309 -10.93 -28.72 33.41
CA ASP A 309 -10.17 -28.41 32.20
C ASP A 309 -10.88 -28.95 30.94
N THR A 310 -11.38 -30.18 30.96
CA THR A 310 -12.15 -30.75 29.84
C THR A 310 -13.42 -29.93 29.58
N THR A 311 -14.09 -29.45 30.62
CA THR A 311 -15.26 -28.57 30.50
C THR A 311 -14.89 -27.20 29.92
N LEU A 312 -13.80 -26.57 30.38
CA LEU A 312 -13.32 -25.28 29.87
C LEU A 312 -12.82 -25.37 28.41
N ILE A 313 -12.06 -26.42 28.09
CA ILE A 313 -11.68 -26.74 26.71
C ILE A 313 -12.93 -26.99 25.87
N GLY A 314 -13.95 -27.66 26.43
CA GLY A 314 -15.25 -27.81 25.77
C GLY A 314 -15.92 -26.48 25.44
N TYR A 315 -15.87 -25.50 26.35
CA TYR A 315 -16.40 -24.15 26.11
C TYR A 315 -15.60 -23.35 25.08
N ASP A 316 -14.30 -23.60 24.95
CA ASP A 316 -13.40 -22.85 24.07
C ASP A 316 -12.59 -23.77 23.14
N ASN A 317 -13.31 -24.72 22.54
CA ASN A 317 -12.73 -25.77 21.71
C ASN A 317 -12.01 -25.17 20.49
N HIS A 318 -12.42 -24.00 20.00
CA HIS A 318 -11.76 -23.32 18.89
C HIS A 318 -10.34 -22.87 19.24
N LEU A 319 -10.09 -22.37 20.45
CA LEU A 319 -8.74 -22.00 20.89
C LEU A 319 -7.88 -23.25 21.05
N PHE A 320 -8.41 -24.27 21.73
CA PHE A 320 -7.68 -25.52 21.94
C PHE A 320 -7.30 -26.19 20.60
N ASN A 321 -8.21 -26.20 19.62
CA ASN A 321 -7.92 -26.69 18.27
C ASN A 321 -6.85 -25.86 17.55
N ALA A 322 -6.82 -24.54 17.73
CA ALA A 322 -5.78 -23.69 17.16
C ALA A 322 -4.41 -23.99 17.78
N ILE A 323 -4.36 -24.20 19.10
CA ILE A 323 -3.15 -24.61 19.83
C ILE A 323 -2.68 -26.00 19.37
N TYR A 324 -3.60 -26.96 19.24
CA TYR A 324 -3.29 -28.30 18.75
C TYR A 324 -2.68 -28.25 17.34
N LYS A 325 -3.30 -27.49 16.42
CA LYS A 325 -2.76 -27.28 15.07
C LYS A 325 -1.40 -26.63 15.09
N TYR A 326 -1.19 -25.66 15.97
CA TYR A 326 0.09 -24.98 16.13
C TYR A 326 1.21 -25.96 16.52
N PHE A 327 1.02 -26.81 17.54
CA PHE A 327 2.04 -27.80 17.92
C PHE A 327 2.20 -28.92 16.89
N THR A 328 1.11 -29.34 16.24
CA THR A 328 1.18 -30.38 15.19
C THR A 328 1.96 -29.93 13.96
N ASN A 329 1.86 -28.65 13.60
CA ASN A 329 2.54 -28.11 12.42
C ASN A 329 4.00 -27.70 12.68
N ASN A 330 4.45 -27.69 13.94
CA ASN A 330 5.79 -27.22 14.31
C ASN A 330 6.52 -28.27 15.16
N GLU A 331 7.43 -28.99 14.53
CA GLU A 331 8.29 -29.95 15.21
C GLU A 331 9.55 -29.27 15.78
N ASN A 332 10.10 -29.81 16.87
CA ASN A 332 11.36 -29.35 17.49
C ASN A 332 11.41 -27.86 17.87
N LEU A 333 10.27 -27.32 18.32
CA LEU A 333 10.17 -25.96 18.83
C LEU A 333 11.21 -25.70 19.93
N LYS A 334 11.91 -24.57 19.81
CA LYS A 334 12.73 -23.97 20.87
C LYS A 334 11.91 -22.93 21.62
N GLU A 335 12.47 -22.33 22.67
CA GLU A 335 11.82 -21.18 23.30
C GLU A 335 11.72 -20.02 22.30
N HIS A 336 10.53 -19.43 22.19
CA HIS A 336 10.22 -18.33 21.27
C HIS A 336 8.90 -17.68 21.65
N SER A 337 8.49 -16.64 20.92
CA SER A 337 7.24 -15.92 21.17
C SER A 337 6.22 -16.18 20.05
N ILE A 338 4.96 -16.29 20.44
CA ILE A 338 3.82 -16.42 19.53
C ILE A 338 2.88 -15.22 19.67
N LEU A 339 2.17 -14.90 18.59
CA LEU A 339 1.00 -14.04 18.64
C LEU A 339 -0.26 -14.89 18.57
N VAL A 340 -1.16 -14.70 19.54
CA VAL A 340 -2.49 -15.33 19.56
C VAL A 340 -3.53 -14.26 19.25
N ARG A 341 -4.25 -14.44 18.15
CA ARG A 341 -5.31 -13.53 17.68
C ARG A 341 -6.67 -14.20 17.77
N THR A 342 -7.66 -13.45 18.23
CA THR A 342 -9.07 -13.86 18.28
C THR A 342 -9.82 -13.15 17.16
N LEU A 343 -10.58 -13.91 16.38
CA LEU A 343 -11.39 -13.40 15.27
C LEU A 343 -12.84 -13.81 15.50
N THR A 344 -13.76 -12.86 15.37
CA THR A 344 -15.20 -13.09 15.55
C THR A 344 -15.91 -13.11 14.22
N THR A 345 -16.70 -14.16 13.98
CA THR A 345 -17.64 -14.22 12.86
C THR A 345 -19.06 -14.20 13.40
N THR A 346 -19.84 -13.19 12.98
CA THR A 346 -21.27 -13.09 13.32
C THR A 346 -22.08 -13.83 12.27
N ASN A 347 -22.68 -14.95 12.65
CA ASN A 347 -23.58 -15.71 11.79
C ASN A 347 -25.00 -15.22 12.02
N ILE A 348 -25.57 -14.54 11.03
CA ILE A 348 -26.97 -14.09 11.06
C ILE A 348 -27.80 -15.12 10.27
N LYS A 349 -28.75 -15.76 10.95
CA LYS A 349 -29.71 -16.67 10.32
C LYS A 349 -31.11 -16.05 10.36
N PRO A 350 -31.73 -15.76 9.20
CA PRO A 350 -33.14 -15.37 9.18
C PRO A 350 -33.99 -16.56 9.61
N ILE A 351 -34.87 -16.35 10.59
CA ILE A 351 -35.85 -17.33 11.05
C ILE A 351 -37.19 -17.08 10.37
N THR A 352 -37.59 -15.82 10.24
CA THR A 352 -38.77 -15.37 9.48
C THR A 352 -38.46 -14.02 8.79
N TYR A 353 -39.38 -13.50 7.97
CA TYR A 353 -39.24 -12.17 7.32
C TYR A 353 -39.06 -11.01 8.33
N MET A 354 -39.39 -11.23 9.61
CA MET A 354 -39.35 -10.21 10.67
C MET A 354 -38.42 -10.58 11.84
N ALA A 355 -37.70 -11.72 11.77
CA ALA A 355 -36.85 -12.17 12.88
C ALA A 355 -35.56 -12.84 12.39
N THR A 356 -34.44 -12.41 12.96
CA THR A 356 -33.12 -13.01 12.78
C THR A 356 -32.60 -13.54 14.12
N THR A 357 -31.86 -14.65 14.09
CA THR A 357 -30.94 -14.99 15.18
C THR A 357 -29.53 -14.68 14.76
N SER A 358 -28.74 -14.12 15.67
CA SER A 358 -27.31 -13.99 15.52
C SER A 358 -26.60 -14.94 16.48
N SER A 359 -25.56 -15.60 16.00
CA SER A 359 -24.59 -16.29 16.85
C SER A 359 -23.19 -15.78 16.54
N ILE A 360 -22.35 -15.68 17.57
CA ILE A 360 -20.95 -15.27 17.41
C ILE A 360 -20.10 -16.52 17.51
N THR A 361 -19.27 -16.75 16.50
CA THR A 361 -18.26 -17.81 16.51
C THR A 361 -16.89 -17.18 16.68
N TYR A 362 -16.12 -17.65 17.66
CA TYR A 362 -14.75 -17.24 17.88
C TYR A 362 -13.81 -18.22 17.20
N THR A 363 -12.87 -17.70 16.43
CA THR A 363 -11.78 -18.46 15.81
C THR A 363 -10.44 -17.85 16.22
N TYR A 364 -9.38 -18.66 16.20
CA TYR A 364 -8.07 -18.22 16.67
C TYR A 364 -7.00 -18.48 15.62
N LYS A 365 -6.08 -17.52 15.49
CA LYS A 365 -4.86 -17.67 14.69
C LYS A 365 -3.65 -17.56 15.61
N ILE A 366 -2.72 -18.50 15.48
CA ILE A 366 -1.46 -18.55 16.24
C ILE A 366 -0.32 -18.62 15.23
N PHE A 367 0.69 -17.77 15.39
CA PHE A 367 1.91 -17.82 14.59
C PHE A 367 3.10 -17.27 15.38
N ASP A 368 4.29 -17.74 15.01
CA ASP A 368 5.55 -17.31 15.61
C ASP A 368 5.86 -15.86 15.24
N ILE A 369 6.48 -15.14 16.18
CA ILE A 369 6.91 -13.76 16.02
C ILE A 369 8.31 -13.56 16.59
N ASN A 370 9.07 -12.65 15.99
CA ASN A 370 10.39 -12.27 16.48
C ASN A 370 10.32 -11.00 17.37
N GLN A 371 11.46 -10.64 17.98
CA GLN A 371 11.53 -9.48 18.87
C GLN A 371 11.16 -8.17 18.16
N THR A 372 11.58 -7.99 16.91
CA THR A 372 11.25 -6.82 16.10
C THR A 372 9.73 -6.65 15.96
N PHE A 373 9.01 -7.74 15.70
CA PHE A 373 7.55 -7.74 15.59
C PHE A 373 6.89 -7.28 16.90
N ILE A 374 7.36 -7.84 18.03
CA ILE A 374 6.87 -7.50 19.36
C ILE A 374 7.09 -6.01 19.64
N ASN A 375 8.28 -5.50 19.35
CA ASN A 375 8.61 -4.09 19.54
C ASN A 375 7.68 -3.18 18.73
N CYS A 376 7.43 -3.50 17.46
CA CYS A 376 6.49 -2.74 16.62
C CYS A 376 5.08 -2.68 17.23
N LEU A 377 4.59 -3.82 17.72
CA LEU A 377 3.26 -3.91 18.35
C LEU A 377 3.16 -3.06 19.63
N GLU A 378 4.16 -3.13 20.49
CA GLU A 378 4.18 -2.38 21.75
C GLU A 378 4.35 -0.87 21.52
N ILE A 379 5.20 -0.47 20.56
CA ILE A 379 5.36 0.94 20.18
C ILE A 379 4.05 1.49 19.60
N LEU A 380 3.36 0.74 18.73
CA LEU A 380 2.05 1.14 18.22
C LEU A 380 1.06 1.38 19.37
N LYS A 381 0.93 0.43 20.30
CA LYS A 381 0.01 0.55 21.45
C LYS A 381 0.36 1.77 22.31
N ALA A 382 1.65 1.98 22.57
CA ALA A 382 2.12 3.12 23.35
C ALA A 382 1.78 4.45 22.66
N ASN A 383 2.11 4.59 21.37
CA ASN A 383 1.82 5.80 20.60
C ASN A 383 0.31 6.06 20.46
N ASN A 384 -0.50 5.02 20.22
CA ASN A 384 -1.96 5.12 20.15
C ASN A 384 -2.59 5.52 21.50
N ARG A 385 -2.00 5.08 22.63
CA ARG A 385 -2.43 5.50 23.97
C ARG A 385 -2.04 6.94 24.29
N LEU A 386 -0.82 7.35 23.93
CA LEU A 386 -0.28 8.68 24.23
C LEU A 386 -0.91 9.76 23.33
N LYS A 387 -1.16 9.44 22.06
CA LYS A 387 -1.72 10.35 21.04
C LYS A 387 -0.95 11.66 20.88
N GLN A 388 0.33 11.65 21.25
CA GLN A 388 1.22 12.79 21.13
C GLN A 388 1.81 12.85 19.71
N PRO A 389 2.22 14.05 19.27
CA PRO A 389 2.96 14.15 18.03
C PRO A 389 4.26 13.35 18.09
N LEU A 390 4.59 12.68 17.00
CA LEU A 390 5.80 11.86 16.89
C LEU A 390 7.03 12.77 16.75
N ALA A 391 8.18 12.32 17.26
CA ALA A 391 9.44 13.05 17.12
C ALA A 391 9.85 13.32 15.66
N CYS A 392 9.37 12.49 14.71
CA CYS A 392 9.59 12.66 13.27
C CYS A 392 8.50 13.47 12.55
N GLN A 393 7.57 14.12 13.25
CA GLN A 393 6.41 14.83 12.67
C GLN A 393 6.78 15.83 11.54
N ASP A 394 7.94 16.47 11.65
CA ASP A 394 8.39 17.47 10.68
C ASP A 394 8.79 16.85 9.33
N SER A 395 8.99 15.54 9.29
CA SER A 395 9.27 14.76 8.08
C SER A 395 8.05 14.01 7.55
N ILE A 396 6.86 14.26 8.11
CA ILE A 396 5.61 13.63 7.70
C ILE A 396 4.86 14.58 6.75
N HIS A 397 4.52 14.09 5.58
CA HIS A 397 3.85 14.83 4.51
C HIS A 397 2.56 14.11 4.10
N HIS A 398 1.43 14.77 4.33
CA HIS A 398 0.10 14.35 3.87
C HIS A 398 -0.28 15.17 2.63
N ILE A 399 -0.47 14.50 1.50
CA ILE A 399 -0.86 15.11 0.24
C ILE A 399 -2.29 14.70 -0.04
N GLU A 400 -3.16 15.69 -0.16
CA GLU A 400 -4.59 15.53 -0.39
C GLU A 400 -4.95 16.20 -1.71
N SER A 401 -5.65 15.45 -2.54
CA SER A 401 -6.21 15.99 -3.78
C SER A 401 -7.52 16.67 -3.46
N ASP A 402 -7.75 17.79 -4.13
CA ASP A 402 -8.88 18.69 -3.89
C ASP A 402 -9.39 19.19 -5.24
N ASP A 403 -10.64 19.62 -5.33
CA ASP A 403 -11.28 20.12 -6.54
C ASP A 403 -11.47 21.66 -6.54
N ASP A 404 -11.46 22.31 -5.37
CA ASP A 404 -11.74 23.74 -5.21
C ASP A 404 -10.71 24.51 -4.35
N SER A 405 -9.61 23.84 -4.00
CA SER A 405 -8.49 24.34 -3.16
C SER A 405 -8.91 24.90 -1.80
N ASN A 406 -10.16 24.71 -1.38
CA ASN A 406 -10.64 25.25 -0.14
C ASN A 406 -10.44 24.20 0.97
N PRO A 407 -9.45 24.41 1.86
CA PRO A 407 -9.09 23.42 2.86
C PRO A 407 -10.19 23.20 3.92
N ASP A 408 -11.21 24.06 3.95
CA ASP A 408 -12.24 24.10 4.98
C ASP A 408 -13.59 23.48 4.53
N ASN A 409 -13.77 23.13 3.25
CA ASN A 409 -15.07 22.69 2.71
C ASN A 409 -15.02 21.41 1.85
N ASN A 410 -14.08 20.50 2.11
CA ASN A 410 -13.89 19.16 1.51
C ASN A 410 -15.18 18.27 1.51
N GLN A 411 -16.24 18.72 0.84
CA GLN A 411 -17.62 18.22 0.90
C GLN A 411 -18.00 17.38 -0.32
N TRP A 412 -17.07 17.16 -1.24
CA TRP A 412 -17.32 16.32 -2.42
C TRP A 412 -17.29 14.83 -2.07
N GLN A 413 -18.23 14.07 -2.63
CA GLN A 413 -18.46 12.66 -2.30
C GLN A 413 -17.23 11.77 -2.53
N ASP A 414 -16.38 12.08 -3.51
CA ASP A 414 -15.16 11.32 -3.81
C ASP A 414 -14.00 11.60 -2.84
N GLU A 415 -14.05 12.70 -2.07
CA GLU A 415 -13.01 13.09 -1.09
C GLU A 415 -13.33 12.62 0.33
N LEU A 416 -14.46 11.93 0.51
CA LEU A 416 -14.86 11.44 1.83
C LEU A 416 -13.77 10.57 2.45
N ILE A 417 -13.08 9.73 1.66
CA ILE A 417 -12.10 8.76 2.17
C ILE A 417 -10.91 9.44 2.87
N GLN A 418 -10.32 10.47 2.28
CA GLN A 418 -9.17 11.17 2.90
C GLN A 418 -9.56 11.99 4.14
N ASN A 419 -10.86 12.30 4.30
CA ASN A 419 -11.37 12.99 5.47
C ASN A 419 -11.82 12.03 6.60
N LEU A 420 -11.75 10.71 6.37
CA LEU A 420 -12.06 9.73 7.41
C LEU A 420 -10.88 9.56 8.38
N GLY A 421 -11.18 9.53 9.68
CA GLY A 421 -10.18 9.35 10.73
C GLY A 421 -9.44 10.64 11.09
N THR A 422 -8.27 10.51 11.72
CA THR A 422 -7.41 11.65 12.06
C THR A 422 -5.99 11.28 11.72
N ASP A 423 -5.32 12.09 10.90
CA ASP A 423 -3.93 11.84 10.54
C ASP A 423 -3.02 11.95 11.76
N ILE A 424 -1.88 11.27 11.69
CA ILE A 424 -0.75 11.56 12.59
C ILE A 424 -0.26 13.00 12.34
N ASP A 425 0.31 13.65 13.35
CA ASP A 425 0.76 15.03 13.19
C ASP A 425 1.85 15.14 12.12
N GLY A 426 1.66 16.06 11.18
CA GLY A 426 2.52 16.23 10.02
C GLY A 426 2.15 17.47 9.21
N LYS A 427 2.86 17.68 8.10
CA LYS A 427 2.61 18.79 7.16
C LYS A 427 1.58 18.36 6.13
N HIS A 428 0.55 19.16 5.91
CA HIS A 428 -0.50 18.89 4.92
C HIS A 428 -0.34 19.77 3.68
N TYR A 429 -0.62 19.19 2.52
CA TYR A 429 -0.51 19.84 1.21
C TYR A 429 -1.74 19.50 0.39
N TYR A 430 -2.37 20.51 -0.18
CA TYR A 430 -3.50 20.34 -1.10
C TYR A 430 -3.03 20.48 -2.54
N ILE A 431 -3.55 19.64 -3.42
CA ILE A 431 -3.34 19.76 -4.86
C ILE A 431 -4.67 19.84 -5.58
N ASN A 432 -4.92 20.97 -6.22
CA ASN A 432 -6.14 21.19 -6.98
C ASN A 432 -6.10 20.42 -8.31
N LEU A 433 -7.01 19.48 -8.45
CA LEU A 433 -7.28 18.73 -9.68
C LEU A 433 -8.32 19.44 -10.56
N GLY A 434 -9.17 20.28 -9.96
CA GLY A 434 -10.34 20.90 -10.56
C GLY A 434 -11.56 19.98 -10.43
N ALA A 435 -12.71 20.40 -10.94
CA ALA A 435 -13.94 19.59 -10.93
C ALA A 435 -13.79 18.34 -11.81
N PHE A 436 -13.19 17.28 -11.24
CA PHE A 436 -12.85 16.03 -11.89
C PHE A 436 -13.29 14.85 -11.02
N SER A 437 -14.02 13.89 -11.59
CA SER A 437 -14.42 12.68 -10.87
C SER A 437 -13.22 11.75 -10.67
N GLY A 438 -13.04 11.23 -9.45
CA GLY A 438 -11.88 10.40 -9.12
C GLY A 438 -10.67 11.14 -8.56
N SER A 439 -10.88 12.23 -7.80
CA SER A 439 -9.83 12.89 -7.01
C SER A 439 -9.11 11.94 -6.04
N HIS A 440 -9.80 10.86 -5.62
CA HIS A 440 -9.22 9.82 -4.77
C HIS A 440 -8.15 8.98 -5.47
N TYR A 441 -8.10 8.86 -6.80
CA TYR A 441 -7.08 8.04 -7.46
C TYR A 441 -5.70 8.72 -7.47
N ILE A 442 -4.63 7.92 -7.42
CA ILE A 442 -3.26 8.45 -7.40
C ILE A 442 -2.80 9.05 -8.74
N LEU A 443 -3.31 8.54 -9.87
CA LEU A 443 -2.85 8.98 -11.20
C LEU A 443 -3.19 10.45 -11.50
N PRO A 444 -4.41 10.95 -11.23
CA PRO A 444 -4.71 12.39 -11.29
C PRO A 444 -3.73 13.25 -10.47
N THR A 445 -3.42 12.82 -9.24
CA THR A 445 -2.44 13.50 -8.38
C THR A 445 -1.05 13.55 -9.03
N ILE A 446 -0.59 12.45 -9.64
CA ILE A 446 0.69 12.39 -10.37
C ILE A 446 0.71 13.35 -11.55
N HIS A 447 -0.34 13.38 -12.37
CA HIS A 447 -0.43 14.30 -13.51
C HIS A 447 -0.43 15.77 -13.08
N ALA A 448 -1.17 16.10 -12.01
CA ALA A 448 -1.17 17.44 -11.46
C ALA A 448 0.23 17.82 -10.93
N LEU A 449 0.92 16.92 -10.21
CA LEU A 449 2.29 17.15 -9.74
C LEU A 449 3.28 17.34 -10.90
N GLN A 450 3.14 16.60 -12.01
CA GLN A 450 3.94 16.80 -13.22
C GLN A 450 3.71 18.19 -13.83
N ARG A 451 2.45 18.62 -13.92
CA ARG A 451 2.09 19.96 -14.43
C ARG A 451 2.65 21.06 -13.52
N VAL A 452 2.50 20.93 -12.21
CA VAL A 452 3.07 21.86 -11.21
C VAL A 452 4.59 21.94 -11.38
N LEU A 453 5.28 20.80 -11.47
CA LEU A 453 6.73 20.76 -11.64
C LEU A 453 7.18 21.45 -12.93
N MET A 454 6.46 21.23 -14.04
CA MET A 454 6.75 21.91 -15.31
C MET A 454 6.64 23.44 -15.15
N LEU A 455 5.55 23.93 -14.53
CA LEU A 455 5.31 25.35 -14.33
C LEU A 455 6.32 25.99 -13.36
N LEU A 456 6.77 25.27 -12.33
CA LEU A 456 7.83 25.71 -11.44
C LEU A 456 9.17 25.83 -12.19
N ASN A 457 9.51 24.84 -13.02
CA ASN A 457 10.75 24.85 -13.81
C ASN A 457 10.78 25.98 -14.84
N SER A 458 9.65 26.33 -15.44
CA SER A 458 9.55 27.46 -16.38
C SER A 458 9.45 28.81 -15.68
N GLY A 459 9.37 28.84 -14.35
CA GLY A 459 9.19 30.05 -13.55
C GLY A 459 7.80 30.66 -13.67
N ASN A 460 6.81 29.92 -14.18
CA ASN A 460 5.43 30.36 -14.38
C ASN A 460 4.58 30.35 -13.11
N ILE A 461 5.04 29.65 -12.07
CA ILE A 461 4.52 29.70 -10.70
C ILE A 461 5.71 29.61 -9.73
N ASP A 462 5.55 30.03 -8.49
CA ASP A 462 6.59 29.98 -7.45
C ASP A 462 6.42 28.80 -6.48
N ASN A 463 5.19 28.30 -6.31
CA ASN A 463 4.85 27.20 -5.41
C ASN A 463 3.49 26.58 -5.75
N LEU A 464 3.16 25.47 -5.07
CA LEU A 464 1.89 24.74 -5.26
C LEU A 464 0.66 25.57 -4.92
N LEU A 465 0.72 26.45 -3.92
CA LEU A 465 -0.45 27.27 -3.55
C LEU A 465 -0.85 28.22 -4.68
N GLU A 466 0.12 28.77 -5.41
CA GLU A 466 -0.16 29.60 -6.57
C GLU A 466 -0.81 28.79 -7.71
N TYR A 467 -0.36 27.57 -7.95
CA TYR A 467 -1.01 26.67 -8.91
C TYR A 467 -2.48 26.43 -8.55
N ASN A 468 -2.75 26.12 -7.28
CA ASN A 468 -4.10 25.90 -6.76
C ASN A 468 -4.99 27.14 -6.98
N LYS A 469 -4.51 28.32 -6.60
CA LYS A 469 -5.24 29.58 -6.81
C LYS A 469 -5.56 29.86 -8.27
N ILE A 470 -4.64 29.55 -9.19
CA ILE A 470 -4.88 29.73 -10.63
C ILE A 470 -5.95 28.75 -11.11
N LYS A 471 -5.93 27.50 -10.63
CA LYS A 471 -6.94 26.49 -10.93
C LYS A 471 -8.34 26.89 -10.44
N ASP A 472 -8.46 27.47 -9.24
CA ASP A 472 -9.74 27.96 -8.69
C ASP A 472 -10.38 29.03 -9.57
N LEU A 473 -9.54 29.92 -10.11
CA LEU A 473 -9.96 31.01 -10.99
C LEU A 473 -10.37 30.51 -12.38
N LYS A 474 -10.06 29.25 -12.72
CA LYS A 474 -10.34 28.61 -14.02
C LYS A 474 -9.81 29.41 -15.23
N ASP A 475 -8.75 30.19 -15.03
CA ASP A 475 -8.10 30.99 -16.06
C ASP A 475 -6.68 30.48 -16.30
N GLU A 476 -6.54 29.53 -17.24
CA GLU A 476 -5.26 28.93 -17.57
C GLU A 476 -4.25 29.93 -18.17
N SER A 477 -4.70 31.09 -18.67
CA SER A 477 -3.81 32.11 -19.22
C SER A 477 -2.86 32.69 -18.16
N MET A 478 -3.24 32.61 -16.88
CA MET A 478 -2.41 33.06 -15.75
C MET A 478 -1.19 32.18 -15.51
N PHE A 479 -1.15 30.96 -16.06
CA PHE A 479 0.06 30.15 -16.07
C PHE A 479 1.15 30.65 -17.03
N LEU A 480 0.90 31.73 -17.77
CA LEU A 480 1.87 32.33 -18.68
C LEU A 480 2.34 33.66 -18.06
N ARG A 481 3.48 33.66 -17.37
CA ARG A 481 3.97 34.88 -16.70
C ARG A 481 4.57 35.90 -17.66
N THR A 482 5.09 35.47 -18.82
CA THR A 482 5.65 36.41 -19.80
C THR A 482 4.67 36.75 -20.93
N THR A 483 4.69 38.02 -21.35
CA THR A 483 3.86 38.53 -22.47
C THR A 483 4.19 37.83 -23.81
N ARG A 484 5.41 37.31 -23.95
CA ARG A 484 5.87 36.59 -25.15
C ARG A 484 5.28 35.18 -25.22
N GLU A 485 5.18 34.49 -24.09
CA GLU A 485 4.55 33.17 -24.00
C GLU A 485 3.03 33.26 -24.19
N ARG A 486 2.37 34.28 -23.64
CA ARG A 486 0.95 34.57 -23.92
C ARG A 486 0.68 34.74 -25.42
N LYS A 487 1.45 35.60 -26.09
CA LYS A 487 1.29 35.87 -27.53
C LYS A 487 1.58 34.65 -28.42
N ASN A 488 2.49 33.77 -28.01
CA ASN A 488 2.79 32.54 -28.75
C ASN A 488 1.70 31.47 -28.54
N ALA A 489 1.17 31.34 -27.33
CA ALA A 489 0.05 30.44 -27.02
C ALA A 489 -1.24 30.90 -27.71
N GLU A 490 -1.56 32.20 -27.70
CA GLU A 490 -2.70 32.80 -28.42
C GLU A 490 -2.61 32.55 -29.94
N ARG A 491 -1.41 32.65 -30.54
CA ARG A 491 -1.20 32.30 -31.95
C ARG A 491 -1.40 30.81 -32.26
N LEU A 492 -1.04 29.92 -31.33
CA LEU A 492 -1.26 28.48 -31.46
C LEU A 492 -2.73 28.09 -31.27
N LEU A 493 -3.44 28.77 -30.37
CA LEU A 493 -4.89 28.61 -30.15
C LEU A 493 -5.72 29.08 -31.35
N HIS A 494 -5.25 30.07 -32.10
CA HIS A 494 -5.89 30.53 -33.34
C HIS A 494 -5.55 29.71 -34.59
N THR A 495 -4.68 28.69 -34.49
CA THR A 495 -4.20 27.90 -35.64
C THR A 495 -4.44 26.39 -35.54
N GLN A 496 -5.08 25.89 -34.48
CA GLN A 496 -5.39 24.46 -34.30
C GLN A 496 -6.90 24.21 -34.21
N PRO A 497 -7.44 23.15 -34.85
CA PRO A 497 -8.85 22.81 -34.76
C PRO A 497 -9.23 22.38 -33.34
N SER A 498 -10.45 22.74 -32.95
CA SER A 498 -11.07 22.64 -31.61
C SER A 498 -11.23 21.23 -31.00
N SER A 499 -10.54 20.21 -31.50
CA SER A 499 -10.69 18.81 -31.05
C SER A 499 -9.68 18.35 -29.99
N LEU A 500 -8.60 19.09 -29.73
CA LEU A 500 -7.59 18.71 -28.72
C LEU A 500 -7.97 19.10 -27.28
N TYR A 501 -8.99 19.95 -27.10
CA TYR A 501 -9.49 20.30 -25.77
C TYR A 501 -10.25 19.14 -25.08
N ASN A 502 -10.67 18.11 -25.81
CA ASN A 502 -11.53 17.04 -25.28
C ASN A 502 -10.81 15.75 -24.84
N LEU A 503 -9.48 15.70 -24.83
CA LEU A 503 -8.75 14.49 -24.42
C LEU A 503 -8.33 14.45 -22.94
N TYR A 504 -8.54 15.54 -22.20
CA TYR A 504 -8.11 15.66 -20.80
C TYR A 504 -9.19 16.24 -19.87
N TYR A 505 -10.47 16.17 -20.26
CA TYR A 505 -11.59 16.32 -19.34
C TYR A 505 -11.88 15.02 -18.61
#